data_AF-A0A1Q3T7C1-F1
#
_entry.id   AF-A0A1Q3T7C1-F1
#
_cell.length_a   1.000
_cell.length_b   1.000
_cell.length_c   1.000
_cell.angle_alpha   90.00
_cell.angle_beta   90.00
_cell.angle_gamma   90.00
#
_symmetry.space_group_name_H-M   'P 1'
#
loop_
_entity.id
_entity.type
_entity.pdbx_description
1 polymer ?
#
loop_
_entity_poly.entity_id
_entity_poly.type
_entity_poly.pdbx_seq_one_letter_code
_entity_poly.pdbx_strand_id
1 'polypeptide(L)'
;MIASTESSFARFWAIVLVLSYSLMFFAMGSRNLALAPILVFLGMVLSGRHRLRVYQLLVVGALVAVLWPIPLVLRNQASHGLFPYVTALPSADLGSDLWLASINNVLSGFNIVGTTAFVRPQISASDMATSISLLGGSEAGWYEVASRLRLNHYTPYGAIGEIANQGIWVAVVSFCVLGVIFGFVQRVGRKLSDSAGGQVYYLVPLGLSILLVLQATQYNLRSEMRLLYYALGAAVIGLVVHATHSALARRSEGRSVRLKSVLGETLDERG
;
A
#
# COMPACT_ATOMS: atom_id res chain seq x y z
N MET A 1 16.75 -25.44 -17.30
CA MET A 1 16.28 -26.16 -16.10
C MET A 1 16.25 -25.30 -14.83
N ILE A 2 17.15 -24.34 -14.64
CA ILE A 2 17.18 -23.47 -13.45
C ILE A 2 16.06 -22.39 -13.46
N ALA A 3 15.72 -21.84 -14.64
CA ALA A 3 14.69 -20.81 -14.77
C ALA A 3 13.25 -21.30 -14.46
N SER A 4 12.94 -22.59 -14.64
CA SER A 4 11.62 -23.15 -14.32
C SER A 4 11.41 -23.27 -12.82
N THR A 5 12.46 -23.61 -12.06
CA THR A 5 12.42 -23.79 -10.60
C THR A 5 12.23 -22.46 -9.86
N GLU A 6 12.91 -21.38 -10.30
CA GLU A 6 12.71 -20.04 -9.73
C GLU A 6 11.27 -19.54 -9.93
N SER A 7 10.66 -19.83 -11.08
CA SER A 7 9.28 -19.42 -11.36
C SER A 7 8.26 -20.16 -10.47
N SER A 8 8.50 -21.44 -10.18
CA SER A 8 7.64 -22.24 -9.31
C SER A 8 7.79 -21.83 -7.85
N PHE A 9 9.00 -21.51 -7.40
CA PHE A 9 9.26 -21.01 -6.06
C PHE A 9 8.61 -19.64 -5.81
N ALA A 10 8.75 -18.70 -6.75
CA ALA A 10 8.10 -17.39 -6.65
C ALA A 10 6.56 -17.50 -6.64
N ARG A 11 5.99 -18.39 -7.46
CA ARG A 11 4.55 -18.67 -7.46
C ARG A 11 4.06 -19.25 -6.14
N PHE A 12 4.81 -20.20 -5.57
CA PHE A 12 4.50 -20.78 -4.28
C PHE A 12 4.43 -19.69 -3.19
N TRP A 13 5.45 -18.84 -3.09
CA TRP A 13 5.44 -17.75 -2.11
C TRP A 13 4.36 -16.70 -2.36
N ALA A 14 4.06 -16.39 -3.62
CA ALA A 14 2.94 -15.50 -3.94
C ALA A 14 1.60 -16.08 -3.45
N ILE A 15 1.37 -17.38 -3.65
CA ILE A 15 0.17 -18.07 -3.15
C ILE A 15 0.14 -18.04 -1.62
N VAL A 16 1.24 -18.38 -0.96
CA VAL A 16 1.35 -18.34 0.51
C VAL A 16 1.03 -16.94 1.03
N LEU A 17 1.61 -15.89 0.44
CA LEU A 17 1.35 -14.50 0.84
C LEU A 17 -0.11 -14.11 0.67
N VAL A 18 -0.73 -14.43 -0.46
CA VAL A 18 -2.14 -14.12 -0.72
C VAL A 18 -3.05 -14.89 0.25
N LEU A 19 -2.76 -16.15 0.54
CA LEU A 19 -3.50 -16.95 1.50
C LEU A 19 -3.33 -16.41 2.92
N SER A 20 -2.11 -16.14 3.36
CA SER A 20 -1.83 -15.55 4.67
C SER A 20 -2.51 -14.19 4.84
N TYR A 21 -2.44 -13.33 3.82
CA TYR A 21 -3.16 -12.05 3.79
C TYR A 21 -4.66 -12.26 3.97
N SER A 22 -5.25 -13.15 3.17
CA SER A 22 -6.69 -13.39 3.17
C SER A 22 -7.15 -13.99 4.50
N LEU A 23 -6.44 -14.98 5.03
CA LEU A 23 -6.77 -15.61 6.31
C LEU A 23 -6.64 -14.64 7.47
N MET A 24 -5.59 -13.83 7.50
CA MET A 24 -5.37 -12.82 8.54
C MET A 24 -6.49 -11.78 8.53
N PHE A 25 -6.78 -11.17 7.37
CA PHE A 25 -7.82 -10.14 7.29
C PHE A 25 -9.24 -10.69 7.44
N PHE A 26 -9.47 -11.94 7.05
CA PHE A 26 -10.69 -12.67 7.37
C PHE A 26 -10.83 -12.85 8.88
N ALA A 27 -9.82 -13.37 9.57
CA ALA A 27 -9.82 -13.58 11.02
C ALA A 27 -9.95 -12.26 11.82
N MET A 28 -9.55 -11.13 11.24
CA MET A 28 -9.72 -9.80 11.82
C MET A 28 -11.08 -9.14 11.51
N GLY A 29 -11.92 -9.71 10.64
CA GLY A 29 -13.16 -9.07 10.22
C GLY A 29 -12.90 -7.72 9.53
N SER A 30 -11.85 -7.68 8.69
CA SER A 30 -11.39 -6.46 8.03
C SER A 30 -11.85 -6.38 6.58
N ARG A 31 -12.32 -5.19 6.17
CA ARG A 31 -12.63 -4.86 4.78
C ARG A 31 -11.45 -4.99 3.82
N ASN A 32 -10.23 -4.97 4.35
CA ASN A 32 -9.03 -5.17 3.53
C ASN A 32 -9.01 -6.57 2.89
N LEU A 33 -9.80 -7.53 3.39
CA LEU A 33 -10.02 -8.82 2.71
C LEU A 33 -10.48 -8.64 1.26
N ALA A 34 -11.37 -7.68 0.98
CA ALA A 34 -11.86 -7.42 -0.36
C ALA A 34 -10.78 -6.86 -1.31
N LEU A 35 -9.64 -6.40 -0.78
CA LEU A 35 -8.51 -5.94 -1.61
C LEU A 35 -7.71 -7.10 -2.18
N ALA A 36 -7.76 -8.30 -1.59
CA ALA A 36 -7.00 -9.46 -2.07
C ALA A 36 -7.19 -9.76 -3.57
N PRO A 37 -8.43 -9.91 -4.11
CA PRO A 37 -8.63 -10.13 -5.55
C PRO A 37 -8.13 -8.97 -6.42
N ILE A 38 -8.22 -7.73 -5.93
CA ILE A 38 -7.72 -6.54 -6.64
C ILE A 38 -6.19 -6.59 -6.72
N LEU A 39 -5.51 -6.91 -5.62
CA LEU A 39 -4.05 -6.99 -5.57
C LEU A 39 -3.51 -8.10 -6.46
N VAL A 40 -4.16 -9.27 -6.47
CA VAL A 40 -3.81 -10.37 -7.39
C VAL A 40 -3.98 -9.92 -8.84
N PHE A 41 -5.10 -9.29 -9.17
CA PHE A 41 -5.36 -8.78 -10.51
C PHE A 41 -4.34 -7.73 -10.95
N LEU A 42 -4.05 -6.75 -10.09
CA LEU A 42 -3.03 -5.73 -10.35
C LEU A 42 -1.65 -6.37 -10.55
N GLY A 43 -1.27 -7.36 -9.73
CA GLY A 43 -0.03 -8.10 -9.90
C GLY A 43 0.06 -8.82 -11.25
N MET A 44 -1.04 -9.45 -11.69
CA MET A 44 -1.11 -10.11 -13.00
C MET A 44 -0.93 -9.12 -14.15
N VAL A 45 -1.58 -7.95 -14.07
CA VAL A 45 -1.50 -6.91 -15.10
C VAL A 45 -0.10 -6.29 -15.15
N LEU A 46 0.46 -5.95 -13.98
CA LEU A 46 1.78 -5.35 -13.87
C LEU A 46 2.91 -6.32 -14.23
N SER A 47 2.67 -7.64 -14.17
CA SER A 47 3.65 -8.63 -14.64
C SER A 47 3.90 -8.58 -16.15
N GLY A 48 3.04 -7.89 -16.92
CA GLY A 48 3.13 -7.80 -18.38
C GLY A 48 2.88 -9.12 -19.13
N ARG A 49 2.70 -10.23 -18.41
CA ARG A 49 2.47 -11.58 -18.98
C ARG A 49 1.04 -11.80 -19.45
N HIS A 50 0.10 -10.98 -18.99
CA HIS A 50 -1.32 -11.11 -19.28
C HIS A 50 -1.88 -9.82 -19.87
N ARG A 51 -2.64 -9.93 -20.97
CA ARG A 51 -3.46 -8.82 -21.47
C ARG A 51 -4.69 -8.67 -20.60
N LEU A 52 -5.06 -7.43 -20.32
CA LEU A 52 -6.32 -7.08 -19.65
C LEU A 52 -7.51 -7.60 -20.47
N ARG A 53 -8.35 -8.43 -19.85
CA ARG A 53 -9.61 -8.90 -20.46
C ARG A 53 -10.80 -8.51 -19.60
N VAL A 54 -11.88 -8.08 -20.24
CA VAL A 54 -13.10 -7.59 -19.55
C VAL A 54 -13.66 -8.62 -18.57
N TYR A 55 -13.68 -9.91 -18.91
CA TYR A 55 -14.16 -10.94 -17.98
C TYR A 55 -13.34 -11.03 -16.69
N GLN A 56 -12.03 -10.72 -16.73
CA GLN A 56 -11.22 -10.71 -15.51
C GLN A 56 -11.65 -9.57 -14.58
N LEU A 57 -12.00 -8.42 -15.15
CA LEU A 57 -12.58 -7.31 -14.39
C LEU A 57 -13.94 -7.69 -13.79
N LEU A 58 -14.78 -8.40 -14.54
CA LEU A 58 -16.08 -8.88 -14.05
C LEU A 58 -15.91 -9.88 -12.90
N VAL A 59 -14.99 -10.84 -13.02
CA VAL A 59 -14.69 -11.81 -11.96
C VAL A 59 -14.15 -11.11 -10.71
N VAL A 60 -13.18 -10.20 -10.87
CA VAL A 60 -12.64 -9.42 -9.74
C VAL A 60 -13.73 -8.57 -9.10
N GLY A 61 -14.54 -7.88 -9.90
CA GLY A 61 -15.66 -7.08 -9.43
C GLY A 61 -16.68 -7.90 -8.64
N ALA A 62 -17.04 -9.10 -9.14
CA ALA A 62 -17.93 -10.01 -8.45
C ALA A 62 -17.35 -10.51 -7.11
N LEU A 63 -16.05 -10.88 -7.09
CA LEU A 63 -15.37 -11.29 -5.86
C LEU A 63 -15.33 -10.16 -4.83
N VAL A 64 -14.98 -8.94 -5.25
CA VAL A 64 -14.97 -7.75 -4.38
C VAL A 64 -16.37 -7.49 -3.83
N ALA A 65 -17.40 -7.53 -4.69
CA ALA A 65 -18.78 -7.32 -4.28
C ALA A 65 -19.21 -8.33 -3.19
N VAL A 66 -18.90 -9.61 -3.37
CA VAL A 66 -19.23 -10.64 -2.36
C VAL A 66 -18.42 -10.47 -1.07
N LEU A 67 -17.12 -10.16 -1.17
CA LEU A 67 -16.23 -10.07 -0.01
C LEU A 67 -16.41 -8.81 0.82
N TRP A 68 -16.90 -7.72 0.23
CA TRP A 68 -17.04 -6.43 0.88
C TRP A 68 -17.98 -6.44 2.10
N PRO A 69 -19.24 -6.91 2.01
CA PRO A 69 -20.16 -6.85 3.13
C PRO A 69 -19.81 -7.82 4.26
N ILE A 70 -19.07 -8.90 3.97
CA ILE A 70 -18.74 -9.97 4.92
C ILE A 70 -18.12 -9.44 6.23
N PRO A 71 -17.05 -8.63 6.22
CA PRO A 71 -16.49 -8.00 7.42
C PRO A 71 -17.48 -7.31 8.36
N LEU A 72 -18.55 -6.71 7.85
CA LEU A 72 -19.56 -6.07 8.69
C LEU A 72 -20.40 -7.10 9.46
N VAL A 73 -20.74 -8.22 8.81
CA VAL A 73 -21.40 -9.36 9.48
C VAL A 73 -20.51 -9.93 10.57
N LEU A 74 -19.23 -10.12 10.25
CA LEU A 74 -18.26 -10.73 11.16
C LEU A 74 -17.98 -9.85 12.39
N ARG A 75 -18.05 -8.53 12.26
CA ARG A 75 -17.87 -7.59 13.37
C ARG A 75 -18.99 -7.62 14.41
N ASN A 76 -20.18 -8.03 14.02
CA ASN A 76 -21.33 -8.13 14.94
C ASN A 76 -21.36 -9.44 15.73
N GLN A 77 -20.34 -10.30 15.59
CA GLN A 77 -20.25 -11.55 16.33
C GLN A 77 -19.69 -11.31 17.74
N ALA A 78 -20.14 -12.11 18.71
CA ALA A 78 -19.64 -12.07 20.09
C ALA A 78 -18.21 -12.63 20.23
N SER A 79 -17.76 -13.43 19.26
CA SER A 79 -16.43 -14.04 19.21
C SER A 79 -15.78 -13.78 17.86
N HIS A 80 -14.47 -13.52 17.86
CA HIS A 80 -13.70 -13.15 16.67
C HIS A 80 -12.59 -14.17 16.41
N GLY A 81 -12.35 -14.47 15.13
CA GLY A 81 -11.30 -15.37 14.69
C GLY A 81 -11.76 -16.27 13.55
N LEU A 82 -10.84 -17.09 13.04
CA LEU A 82 -11.11 -17.90 11.85
C LEU A 82 -12.30 -18.86 12.05
N PHE A 83 -12.27 -19.64 13.14
CA PHE A 83 -13.30 -20.64 13.41
C PHE A 83 -14.69 -20.02 13.70
N PRO A 84 -14.82 -19.05 14.62
CA PRO A 84 -16.11 -18.38 14.86
C PRO A 84 -16.72 -17.77 13.60
N TYR A 85 -15.91 -17.20 12.72
CA TYR A 85 -16.37 -16.59 11.48
C TYR A 85 -16.81 -17.61 10.44
N VAL A 86 -16.07 -18.70 10.26
CA VAL A 86 -16.49 -19.78 9.35
C VAL A 86 -17.83 -20.37 9.80
N THR A 87 -18.06 -20.51 11.11
CA THR A 87 -19.34 -21.02 11.64
C THR A 87 -20.48 -20.02 11.53
N ALA A 88 -20.20 -18.72 11.51
CA ALA A 88 -21.21 -17.66 11.42
C ALA A 88 -21.61 -17.30 9.97
N LEU A 89 -20.76 -17.59 8.98
CA LEU A 89 -21.02 -17.26 7.57
C LEU A 89 -22.28 -17.92 6.98
N PRO A 90 -22.60 -19.21 7.24
CA PRO A 90 -23.79 -19.84 6.67
C PRO A 90 -25.11 -19.21 7.11
N SER A 91 -25.13 -18.55 8.28
CA SER A 91 -26.29 -17.84 8.81
C SER A 91 -26.28 -16.34 8.51
N ALA A 92 -25.31 -15.86 7.72
CA ALA A 92 -25.20 -14.46 7.35
C ALA A 92 -26.31 -14.06 6.37
N ASP A 93 -27.15 -13.10 6.77
CA ASP A 93 -28.07 -12.45 5.84
C ASP A 93 -27.33 -11.38 5.03
N LEU A 94 -27.23 -11.58 3.71
CA LEU A 94 -26.64 -10.65 2.76
C LEU A 94 -27.69 -9.76 2.09
N GLY A 95 -28.80 -9.49 2.78
CA GLY A 95 -29.89 -8.62 2.35
C GLY A 95 -29.52 -7.14 2.19
N SER A 96 -30.49 -6.34 1.73
CA SER A 96 -30.31 -4.93 1.37
C SER A 96 -29.77 -4.07 2.51
N ASP A 97 -30.11 -4.38 3.76
CA ASP A 97 -29.70 -3.57 4.92
C ASP A 97 -28.20 -3.66 5.18
N LEU A 98 -27.61 -4.85 5.00
CA LEU A 98 -26.17 -5.03 5.11
C LEU A 98 -25.42 -4.28 4.00
N TRP A 99 -25.98 -4.28 2.78
CA TRP A 99 -25.43 -3.53 1.66
C TRP A 99 -25.49 -2.02 1.90
N LEU A 100 -26.63 -1.51 2.38
CA LEU A 100 -26.76 -0.10 2.78
C LEU A 100 -25.79 0.25 3.90
N ALA A 101 -25.64 -0.61 4.92
CA ALA A 101 -24.65 -0.42 5.98
C ALA A 101 -23.21 -0.42 5.44
N SER A 102 -22.91 -1.27 4.45
CA SER A 102 -21.61 -1.34 3.78
C SER A 102 -21.29 -0.07 3.01
N ILE A 103 -22.26 0.44 2.25
CA ILE A 103 -22.14 1.71 1.53
C ILE A 103 -21.98 2.86 2.53
N ASN A 104 -22.82 2.91 3.57
CA ASN A 104 -22.73 3.93 4.62
C ASN A 104 -21.38 3.89 5.35
N ASN A 105 -20.77 2.71 5.52
CA ASN A 105 -19.44 2.58 6.11
C ASN A 105 -18.32 3.21 5.24
N VAL A 106 -18.52 3.31 3.93
CA VAL A 106 -17.60 4.00 3.02
C VAL A 106 -17.88 5.48 3.04
N LEU A 107 -19.16 5.84 2.92
CA LEU A 107 -19.62 7.21 2.92
C LEU A 107 -19.32 7.93 4.24
N SER A 108 -19.21 7.18 5.35
CA SER A 108 -18.79 7.70 6.64
C SER A 108 -17.42 8.37 6.57
N GLY A 109 -16.51 7.94 5.68
CA GLY A 109 -15.21 8.59 5.48
C GLY A 109 -15.37 10.05 5.04
N PHE A 110 -16.31 10.35 4.14
CA PHE A 110 -16.60 11.74 3.76
C PHE A 110 -17.19 12.54 4.92
N ASN A 111 -18.06 11.92 5.72
CA ASN A 111 -18.62 12.57 6.91
C ASN A 111 -17.54 12.86 7.97
N ILE A 112 -16.61 11.92 8.19
CA ILE A 112 -15.45 12.12 9.08
C ILE A 112 -14.63 13.30 8.58
N VAL A 113 -14.28 13.33 7.29
CA VAL A 113 -13.51 14.44 6.69
C VAL A 113 -14.23 15.77 6.86
N GLY A 114 -15.52 15.85 6.50
CA GLY A 114 -16.31 17.09 6.61
C GLY A 114 -16.44 17.58 8.04
N THR A 115 -16.72 16.66 8.98
CA THR A 115 -16.85 16.99 10.41
C THR A 115 -15.52 17.48 10.98
N THR A 116 -14.41 16.79 10.69
CA THR A 116 -13.07 17.23 11.12
C THR A 116 -12.70 18.58 10.51
N ALA A 117 -12.94 18.80 9.21
CA ALA A 117 -12.52 20.01 8.51
C ALA A 117 -13.30 21.26 8.93
N PHE A 118 -14.62 21.14 9.12
CA PHE A 118 -15.51 22.30 9.20
C PHE A 118 -16.27 22.45 10.52
N VAL A 119 -16.42 21.38 11.30
CA VAL A 119 -17.23 21.40 12.53
C VAL A 119 -16.37 21.36 13.79
N ARG A 120 -15.25 20.64 13.75
CA ARG A 120 -14.36 20.53 14.90
C ARG A 120 -13.51 21.80 15.09
N PRO A 121 -13.13 22.12 16.34
CA PRO A 121 -12.21 23.22 16.62
C PRO A 121 -10.92 23.08 15.81
N GLN A 122 -10.30 24.22 15.53
CA GLN A 122 -9.04 24.25 14.81
C GLN A 122 -7.97 23.45 15.57
N ILE A 123 -7.33 22.51 14.89
CA ILE A 123 -6.25 21.69 15.41
C ILE A 123 -5.05 22.60 15.62
N SER A 124 -4.44 22.53 16.81
CA SER A 124 -3.29 23.36 17.15
C SER A 124 -2.09 23.05 16.24
N ALA A 125 -1.27 24.06 15.97
CA ALA A 125 -0.07 23.87 15.14
C ALA A 125 0.90 22.85 15.75
N SER A 126 0.97 22.74 17.09
CA SER A 126 1.75 21.72 17.78
C SER A 126 1.22 20.32 17.57
N ASP A 127 -0.10 20.11 17.68
CA ASP A 127 -0.70 18.79 17.44
C ASP A 127 -0.52 18.38 15.96
N MET A 128 -0.63 19.35 15.04
CA MET A 128 -0.37 19.14 13.62
C MET A 128 1.09 18.76 13.35
N ALA A 129 2.05 19.45 13.99
CA ALA A 129 3.48 19.14 13.90
C ALA A 129 3.78 17.71 14.40
N THR A 130 3.14 17.28 15.50
CA THR A 130 3.23 15.89 15.98
C THR A 130 2.68 14.90 14.95
N SER A 131 1.59 15.22 14.25
CA SER A 131 1.04 14.36 13.19
C SER A 131 2.00 14.19 12.01
N ILE A 132 2.69 15.25 11.57
CA ILE A 132 3.65 15.22 10.45
C ILE A 132 5.09 14.89 10.87
N SER A 133 5.33 14.54 12.14
CA SER A 133 6.68 14.24 12.60
C SER A 133 7.15 12.86 12.14
N LEU A 134 8.39 12.81 11.64
CA LEU A 134 9.13 11.58 11.32
C LEU A 134 9.48 10.75 12.57
N LEU A 135 9.46 11.35 13.76
CA LEU A 135 9.84 10.70 15.01
C LEU A 135 8.85 9.61 15.43
N GLY A 136 9.30 8.75 16.34
CA GLY A 136 8.49 7.70 16.97
C GLY A 136 7.25 8.25 17.69
N GLY A 137 6.32 7.37 18.06
CA GLY A 137 5.07 7.76 18.75
C GLY A 137 5.34 8.51 20.06
N SER A 138 6.19 7.93 20.90
CA SER A 138 6.61 8.49 22.19
C SER A 138 7.42 9.77 22.04
N GLU A 139 8.41 9.78 21.15
CA GLU A 139 9.31 10.92 20.93
C GLU A 139 8.59 12.16 20.40
N ALA A 140 7.58 11.96 19.54
CA ALA A 140 6.79 13.05 18.99
C ALA A 140 5.68 13.57 19.93
N GLY A 141 5.47 12.92 21.08
CA GLY A 141 4.34 13.20 21.97
C GLY A 141 2.98 12.79 21.37
N TRP A 142 2.93 11.72 20.58
CA TRP A 142 1.70 11.31 19.91
C TRP A 142 0.64 10.80 20.89
N TYR A 143 1.02 10.12 21.96
CA TYR A 143 0.06 9.48 22.86
C TYR A 143 -0.72 10.49 23.70
N GLU A 144 -0.13 11.67 23.92
CA GLU A 144 -0.78 12.83 24.53
C GLU A 144 -1.79 13.49 23.57
N VAL A 145 -1.50 13.47 22.26
CA VAL A 145 -2.27 14.17 21.21
C VAL A 145 -3.38 13.30 20.61
N ALA A 146 -3.15 11.99 20.47
CA ALA A 146 -4.04 11.06 19.78
C ALA A 146 -5.47 11.08 20.34
N SER A 147 -5.59 11.33 21.65
CA SER A 147 -6.87 11.42 22.34
C SER A 147 -7.71 12.64 21.95
N ARG A 148 -7.09 13.70 21.44
CA ARG A 148 -7.71 14.95 20.98
C ARG A 148 -8.05 14.92 19.49
N LEU A 149 -7.33 14.14 18.70
CA LEU A 149 -7.53 14.02 17.24
C LEU A 149 -8.51 12.89 16.88
N ARG A 150 -9.68 12.89 17.53
CA ARG A 150 -10.72 11.89 17.31
C ARG A 150 -12.14 12.46 17.46
N LEU A 151 -13.08 11.95 16.67
CA LEU A 151 -14.50 12.29 16.75
C LEU A 151 -15.15 11.67 17.99
N ASN A 152 -14.77 10.43 18.28
CA ASN A 152 -15.17 9.68 19.46
C ASN A 152 -14.04 8.70 19.83
N HIS A 153 -14.23 7.88 20.87
CA HIS A 153 -13.21 6.94 21.33
C HIS A 153 -12.68 6.00 20.21
N TYR A 154 -13.54 5.60 19.28
CA TYR A 154 -13.23 4.62 18.24
C TYR A 154 -12.90 5.25 16.87
N THR A 155 -13.30 6.49 16.64
CA THR A 155 -13.24 7.13 15.31
C THR A 155 -12.21 8.27 15.35
N PRO A 156 -11.00 8.07 14.82
CA PRO A 156 -10.03 9.15 14.69
C PRO A 156 -10.52 10.20 13.69
N TYR A 157 -9.87 11.36 13.70
CA TYR A 157 -9.99 12.29 12.58
C TYR A 157 -9.42 11.68 11.30
N GLY A 158 -9.98 12.06 10.15
CA GLY A 158 -9.45 11.67 8.85
C GLY A 158 -8.36 12.64 8.41
N ALA A 159 -7.26 12.14 7.84
CA ALA A 159 -6.10 12.91 7.41
C ALA A 159 -6.45 14.08 6.48
N ILE A 160 -7.34 13.85 5.49
CA ILE A 160 -7.83 14.91 4.60
C ILE A 160 -8.53 16.00 5.42
N GLY A 161 -9.33 15.60 6.40
CA GLY A 161 -10.03 16.52 7.30
C GLY A 161 -9.07 17.30 8.20
N GLU A 162 -8.05 16.65 8.74
CA GLU A 162 -7.02 17.30 9.57
C GLU A 162 -6.23 18.37 8.79
N ILE A 163 -5.86 18.07 7.55
CA ILE A 163 -5.21 19.04 6.65
C ILE A 163 -6.17 20.19 6.34
N ALA A 164 -7.42 19.89 5.95
CA ALA A 164 -8.40 20.89 5.58
C ALA A 164 -8.83 21.78 6.76
N ASN A 165 -8.79 21.27 7.99
CA ASN A 165 -9.04 22.00 9.22
C ASN A 165 -8.04 23.16 9.45
N GLN A 166 -6.84 23.09 8.83
CA GLN A 166 -5.86 24.20 8.83
C GLN A 166 -6.21 25.34 7.85
N GLY A 167 -7.26 25.15 7.05
CA GLY A 167 -7.71 26.11 6.05
C GLY A 167 -7.42 25.67 4.62
N ILE A 168 -8.18 26.25 3.67
CA ILE A 168 -8.18 25.83 2.27
C ILE A 168 -6.81 25.96 1.60
N TRP A 169 -6.04 27.01 1.93
CA TRP A 169 -4.72 27.22 1.35
C TRP A 169 -3.69 26.19 1.81
N VAL A 170 -3.73 25.81 3.09
CA VAL A 170 -2.90 24.72 3.62
C VAL A 170 -3.27 23.42 2.91
N ALA A 171 -4.56 23.15 2.72
CA ALA A 171 -4.99 21.97 1.98
C ALA A 171 -4.49 21.94 0.54
N VAL A 172 -4.67 23.03 -0.22
CA VAL A 172 -4.19 23.13 -1.60
C VAL A 172 -2.68 22.88 -1.66
N VAL A 173 -1.89 23.54 -0.82
CA VAL A 173 -0.44 23.37 -0.77
C VAL A 173 -0.05 21.94 -0.41
N SER A 174 -0.67 21.36 0.63
CA SER A 174 -0.41 19.99 1.05
C SER A 174 -0.72 18.98 -0.05
N PHE A 175 -1.85 19.11 -0.76
CA PHE A 175 -2.18 18.21 -1.87
C PHE A 175 -1.30 18.40 -3.10
N CYS A 176 -0.86 19.63 -3.38
CA CYS A 176 0.16 19.86 -4.41
C CYS A 176 1.48 19.17 -4.05
N VAL A 177 1.93 19.27 -2.80
CA VAL A 177 3.14 18.58 -2.31
C VAL A 177 2.99 17.06 -2.42
N LEU A 178 1.85 16.50 -2.00
CA LEU A 178 1.56 15.07 -2.16
C LEU A 178 1.58 14.65 -3.63
N GLY A 179 1.01 15.46 -4.54
CA GLY A 179 1.05 15.21 -5.97
C GLY A 179 2.47 15.18 -6.54
N VAL A 180 3.34 16.10 -6.12
CA VAL A 180 4.77 16.10 -6.48
C VAL A 180 5.46 14.84 -5.95
N ILE A 181 5.19 14.45 -4.71
CA ILE A 181 5.75 13.23 -4.11
C ILE A 181 5.30 11.97 -4.88
N PHE A 182 4.02 11.85 -5.22
CA PHE A 182 3.52 10.74 -6.03
C PHE A 182 4.14 10.73 -7.42
N GLY A 183 4.31 11.89 -8.05
CA GLY A 183 5.03 12.02 -9.32
C GLY A 183 6.50 11.57 -9.22
N PHE A 184 7.17 11.89 -8.11
CA PHE A 184 8.51 11.41 -7.81
C PHE A 184 8.54 9.88 -7.65
N VAL A 185 7.67 9.32 -6.79
CA VAL A 185 7.55 7.87 -6.57
C VAL A 185 7.28 7.13 -7.88
N GLN A 186 6.37 7.64 -8.71
CA GLN A 186 6.07 7.05 -10.02
C GLN A 186 7.28 7.10 -10.97
N ARG A 187 8.02 8.22 -11.00
CA ARG A 187 9.21 8.36 -11.87
C ARG A 187 10.33 7.42 -11.43
N VAL A 188 10.58 7.32 -10.13
CA VAL A 188 11.52 6.34 -9.55
C VAL A 188 11.08 4.92 -9.87
N GLY A 189 9.78 4.66 -9.68
CA GLY A 189 9.15 3.39 -9.98
C GLY A 189 9.39 2.87 -11.39
N ARG A 190 9.16 3.71 -12.40
CA ARG A 190 9.44 3.37 -13.81
C ARG A 190 10.91 3.03 -14.04
N LYS A 191 11.83 3.80 -13.47
CA LYS A 191 13.26 3.52 -13.59
C LYS A 191 13.64 2.17 -12.97
N LEU A 192 13.01 1.81 -11.85
CA LEU A 192 13.25 0.54 -11.17
C LEU A 192 12.58 -0.64 -11.88
N SER A 193 11.41 -0.46 -12.49
CA SER A 193 10.71 -1.54 -13.19
C SER A 193 11.48 -2.09 -14.39
N ASP A 194 12.33 -1.28 -15.00
CA ASP A 194 13.15 -1.66 -16.16
C ASP A 194 14.34 -2.56 -15.78
N SER A 195 14.58 -2.75 -14.48
CA SER A 195 15.71 -3.52 -13.95
C SER A 195 15.28 -4.92 -13.50
N ALA A 196 16.09 -5.94 -13.78
CA ALA A 196 15.88 -7.28 -13.23
C ALA A 196 15.85 -7.23 -11.69
N GLY A 197 14.74 -7.65 -11.07
CA GLY A 197 14.52 -7.58 -9.62
C GLY A 197 14.06 -6.22 -9.08
N GLY A 198 14.08 -5.16 -9.89
CA GLY A 198 13.68 -3.80 -9.49
C GLY A 198 12.17 -3.61 -9.29
N GLN A 199 11.35 -4.54 -9.80
CA GLN A 199 9.89 -4.50 -9.71
C GLN A 199 9.37 -4.48 -8.26
N VAL A 200 9.99 -5.22 -7.34
CA VAL A 200 9.57 -5.24 -5.92
C VAL A 200 9.71 -3.85 -5.30
N TYR A 201 10.82 -3.16 -5.61
CA TYR A 201 11.09 -1.81 -5.12
C TYR A 201 10.18 -0.74 -5.71
N TYR A 202 9.51 -1.03 -6.84
CA TYR A 202 8.44 -0.19 -7.38
C TYR A 202 7.08 -0.50 -6.74
N LEU A 203 6.74 -1.79 -6.57
CA LEU A 203 5.44 -2.21 -6.09
C LEU A 203 5.17 -1.78 -4.64
N VAL A 204 6.18 -1.81 -3.77
CA VAL A 204 6.04 -1.38 -2.37
C VAL A 204 5.60 0.08 -2.25
N PRO A 205 6.35 1.07 -2.79
CA PRO A 205 5.95 2.47 -2.66
C PRO A 205 4.67 2.81 -3.43
N LEU A 206 4.40 2.14 -4.55
CA LEU A 206 3.12 2.26 -5.25
C LEU A 206 1.96 1.77 -4.37
N GLY A 207 2.09 0.58 -3.78
CA GLY A 207 1.08 -0.01 -2.91
C GLY A 207 0.81 0.84 -1.67
N LEU A 208 1.86 1.36 -1.03
CA LEU A 208 1.75 2.28 0.11
C LEU A 208 1.06 3.60 -0.29
N SER A 209 1.34 4.14 -1.48
CA SER A 209 0.69 5.36 -1.98
C SER A 209 -0.80 5.13 -2.25
N ILE A 210 -1.18 3.99 -2.85
CA ILE A 210 -2.58 3.61 -3.03
C ILE A 210 -3.26 3.43 -1.68
N LEU A 211 -2.60 2.73 -0.75
CA LEU A 211 -3.13 2.49 0.58
C LEU A 211 -3.39 3.81 1.33
N LEU A 212 -2.48 4.78 1.19
CA LEU A 212 -2.64 6.12 1.74
C LEU A 212 -3.90 6.79 1.19
N VAL A 213 -4.07 6.81 -0.14
CA VAL A 213 -5.26 7.43 -0.77
C VAL A 213 -6.56 6.77 -0.28
N LEU A 214 -6.56 5.45 -0.11
CA LEU A 214 -7.73 4.71 0.37
C LEU A 214 -8.04 4.97 1.85
N GLN A 215 -7.02 5.22 2.69
CA GLN A 215 -7.16 5.36 4.13
C GLN A 215 -7.30 6.81 4.60
N ALA A 216 -6.85 7.79 3.81
CA ALA A 216 -6.77 9.19 4.21
C ALA A 216 -8.11 9.84 4.61
N THR A 217 -9.25 9.25 4.25
CA THR A 217 -10.57 9.72 4.70
C THR A 217 -10.98 9.21 6.09
N GLN A 218 -10.33 8.15 6.59
CA GLN A 218 -10.79 7.41 7.77
C GLN A 218 -9.72 7.22 8.85
N TYR A 219 -8.46 7.46 8.53
CA TYR A 219 -7.34 7.36 9.45
C TYR A 219 -6.67 8.72 9.61
N ASN A 220 -6.06 8.93 10.77
CA ASN A 220 -5.43 10.20 11.12
C ASN A 220 -4.22 10.52 10.24
N LEU A 221 -3.89 11.81 10.18
CA LEU A 221 -2.79 12.32 9.36
C LEU A 221 -1.45 11.66 9.70
N ARG A 222 -1.22 11.30 10.96
CA ARG A 222 0.02 10.66 11.39
C ARG A 222 0.22 9.28 10.77
N SER A 223 -0.82 8.45 10.74
CA SER A 223 -0.78 7.14 10.11
C SER A 223 -0.49 7.27 8.61
N GLU A 224 -1.12 8.24 7.94
CA GLU A 224 -0.94 8.49 6.52
C GLU A 224 0.47 9.02 6.18
N MET A 225 0.99 9.93 7.00
CA MET A 225 2.35 10.45 6.84
C MET A 225 3.40 9.34 7.00
N ARG A 226 3.18 8.37 7.89
CA ARG A 226 4.06 7.20 8.00
C ARG A 226 4.03 6.34 6.74
N LEU A 227 2.86 6.09 6.16
CA LEU A 227 2.76 5.38 4.87
C LEU A 227 3.54 6.13 3.78
N LEU A 228 3.44 7.46 3.75
CA LEU A 228 4.21 8.32 2.83
C LEU A 228 5.72 8.21 3.06
N TYR A 229 6.18 8.27 4.30
CA TYR A 229 7.60 8.14 4.65
C TYR A 229 8.15 6.77 4.30
N TYR A 230 7.38 5.70 4.54
CA TYR A 230 7.76 4.35 4.16
C TYR A 230 7.81 4.19 2.64
N ALA A 231 6.87 4.81 1.90
CA ALA A 231 6.91 4.82 0.43
C ALA A 231 8.16 5.54 -0.09
N LEU A 232 8.47 6.71 0.45
CA LEU A 232 9.68 7.46 0.08
C LEU A 232 10.96 6.70 0.44
N GLY A 233 11.04 6.14 1.65
CA GLY A 233 12.16 5.33 2.10
C GLY A 233 12.39 4.12 1.21
N ALA A 234 11.33 3.37 0.89
CA ALA A 234 11.40 2.22 -0.02
C ALA A 234 11.87 2.62 -1.43
N ALA A 235 11.40 3.75 -1.96
CA ALA A 235 11.82 4.27 -3.25
C ALA A 235 13.31 4.64 -3.25
N VAL A 236 13.80 5.31 -2.21
CA VAL A 236 15.23 5.66 -2.06
C VAL A 236 16.10 4.42 -1.93
N ILE A 237 15.71 3.45 -1.09
CA ILE A 237 16.42 2.17 -0.96
C ILE A 237 16.49 1.47 -2.32
N GLY A 238 15.37 1.43 -3.05
CA GLY A 238 15.33 0.87 -4.40
C GLY A 238 16.32 1.52 -5.35
N LEU A 239 16.43 2.86 -5.33
CA LEU A 239 17.41 3.60 -6.14
C LEU A 239 18.85 3.24 -5.78
N VAL A 240 19.17 3.15 -4.49
CA VAL A 240 20.52 2.80 -4.00
C VAL A 240 20.90 1.38 -4.41
N VAL A 241 19.99 0.43 -4.24
CA VAL A 241 20.17 -0.97 -4.66
C VAL A 241 20.41 -1.03 -6.18
N HIS A 242 19.55 -0.37 -6.96
CA HIS A 242 19.67 -0.33 -8.42
C HIS A 242 20.99 0.27 -8.89
N ALA A 243 21.42 1.39 -8.29
CA ALA A 243 22.70 2.02 -8.60
C ALA A 243 23.89 1.09 -8.30
N THR A 244 23.83 0.37 -7.18
CA THR A 244 24.87 -0.58 -6.76
C THR A 244 24.98 -1.76 -7.73
N HIS A 245 23.85 -2.39 -8.09
CA HIS A 245 23.83 -3.49 -9.07
C HIS A 245 24.34 -3.04 -10.44
N SER A 246 23.92 -1.85 -10.89
CA SER A 246 24.36 -1.29 -12.17
C SER A 246 25.87 -0.99 -12.19
N ALA A 247 26.43 -0.51 -11.08
CA ALA A 247 27.88 -0.28 -10.95
C ALA A 247 28.69 -1.58 -10.94
N LEU A 248 28.19 -2.62 -10.26
CA LEU A 248 28.82 -3.95 -10.24
C LEU A 248 28.81 -4.62 -11.62
N ALA A 249 27.69 -4.54 -12.35
CA ALA A 249 27.58 -5.08 -13.70
C ALA A 249 28.56 -4.41 -14.68
N ARG A 250 28.70 -3.08 -14.63
CA ARG A 250 29.69 -2.37 -15.46
C ARG A 250 31.14 -2.77 -15.14
N ARG A 251 31.44 -3.04 -13.86
CA ARG A 251 32.78 -3.50 -13.44
C ARG A 251 33.08 -4.92 -13.91
N SER A 252 32.10 -5.83 -13.91
CA SER A 252 32.31 -7.20 -14.40
C SER A 252 32.48 -7.24 -15.92
N GLU A 253 31.69 -6.46 -16.66
CA GLU A 253 31.85 -6.29 -18.11
C GLU A 253 33.22 -5.72 -18.48
N GLY A 254 33.64 -4.63 -17.82
CA GLY A 254 34.96 -4.04 -18.05
C GLY A 254 36.11 -5.01 -17.74
N ARG A 255 35.97 -5.84 -16.70
CA ARG A 255 36.96 -6.88 -16.36
C ARG A 255 36.99 -8.01 -17.39
N SER A 256 35.84 -8.42 -17.91
CA SER A 256 35.72 -9.44 -18.98
C SER A 256 36.36 -8.98 -20.28
N VAL A 257 36.11 -7.73 -20.69
CA VAL A 257 36.72 -7.14 -21.89
C VAL A 257 38.24 -7.05 -21.75
N ARG A 258 38.75 -6.61 -20.59
CA ARG A 258 40.19 -6.54 -20.32
C ARG A 258 40.86 -7.92 -20.30
N LEU A 259 40.21 -8.93 -19.76
CA LEU A 259 40.71 -10.30 -19.78
C LEU A 259 40.81 -10.86 -21.20
N LYS A 260 39.81 -10.57 -22.05
CA LYS A 260 39.84 -10.96 -23.47
C LYS A 260 40.93 -10.26 -24.27
N SER A 261 41.19 -8.97 -24.01
CA SER A 261 42.28 -8.26 -24.71
C SER A 261 43.64 -8.82 -24.31
N VAL A 262 43.88 -9.03 -23.02
CA VAL A 262 45.16 -9.60 -22.53
C VAL A 262 45.36 -11.02 -23.04
N LEU A 263 44.33 -11.87 -23.02
CA LEU A 263 44.43 -13.23 -23.54
C LEU A 263 44.60 -13.27 -25.07
N GLY A 264 43.97 -12.36 -25.80
CA GLY A 264 44.15 -12.22 -27.25
C GLY A 264 45.57 -11.80 -27.62
N GLU A 265 46.13 -10.81 -26.94
CA GLU A 265 47.52 -10.37 -27.13
C GLU A 265 48.52 -11.50 -26.82
N THR A 266 48.30 -12.27 -25.75
CA THR A 266 49.20 -13.41 -25.41
C THR A 266 49.14 -14.60 -26.37
N LEU A 267 48.07 -14.72 -27.18
CA LEU A 267 47.95 -15.77 -28.18
C LEU A 267 48.58 -15.37 -29.52
N ASP A 268 48.58 -14.07 -29.85
CA ASP A 268 49.27 -13.54 -31.04
C ASP A 268 50.80 -13.51 -30.87
N GLU A 269 51.34 -13.28 -29.67
CA GLU A 269 52.80 -13.31 -29.43
C GLU A 269 53.42 -14.71 -29.44
N ARG A 270 52.60 -15.78 -29.56
CA ARG A 270 53.06 -17.19 -29.58
C ARG A 270 52.85 -17.90 -30.92
N GLY A 271 52.39 -17.19 -31.96
CA GLY A 271 52.33 -17.66 -33.34
C GLY A 271 53.55 -17.21 -34.14
#